data_AF-A0A3R6UZQ3-F1
#
_entry.id   AF-A0A3R6UZQ3-F1
#
_cell.length_a   1.000
_cell.length_b   1.000
_cell.length_c   1.000
_cell.angle_alpha   90.00
_cell.angle_beta   90.00
_cell.angle_gamma   90.00
#
_symmetry.space_group_name_H-M   'P 1'
#
loop_
_entity.id
_entity.type
_entity.pdbx_description
1 polymer ?
#
loop_
_entity_poly.entity_id
_entity_poly.type
_entity_poly.pdbx_seq_one_letter_code
_entity_poly.pdbx_strand_id
1 'polypeptide(L)'
;MAVIKAVSSKAGIGQALDYVTKEEKTEDKLVSGLHCEPDTVKDEMQATKELWEKTGGRTYKHFVQSYHKDEKITPEQAHRNALQLAENTSAWKGFEVLVATHKDKKHIHTHFIVNSVNFEDGHKLQWSSADLQELKERCNAQSREQGLHVSEKGKTFEGAEREETVAWKKETYQLLKQAEQGKVKSYVQDIALAVLDCKETATSRESFIRLMNERGYGVDWQDSHKYITYTDLARKQAGEKACKIRNNKLEKYYNMGFGKEELEHEFERNARTAEVRAGKSERTDPRTEPSEPDRAGEQPAEGSLS
;
A
#
# COMPACT_ATOMS: atom_id res chain seq x y z
N MET A 1 -1.79 8.92 15.53
CA MET A 1 -2.11 7.62 14.94
C MET A 1 -1.02 6.62 15.21
N ALA A 2 -1.39 5.36 15.43
CA ALA A 2 -0.45 4.25 15.55
C ALA A 2 0.04 3.78 14.16
N VAL A 3 1.32 3.48 14.05
CA VAL A 3 1.94 2.91 12.84
C VAL A 3 2.84 1.75 13.26
N ILE A 4 2.66 0.59 12.65
CA ILE A 4 3.53 -0.57 12.85
C ILE A 4 4.31 -0.92 11.57
N LYS A 5 5.61 -1.21 11.73
CA LYS A 5 6.51 -1.59 10.65
C LYS A 5 7.42 -2.75 11.06
N ALA A 6 7.73 -3.61 10.10
CA ALA A 6 8.85 -4.54 10.24
C ALA A 6 10.17 -3.81 9.97
N VAL A 7 11.15 -3.99 10.85
CA VAL A 7 12.48 -3.39 10.74
C VAL A 7 13.47 -4.48 10.31
N SER A 8 14.32 -4.15 9.35
CA SER A 8 15.48 -4.96 8.99
C SER A 8 16.70 -4.42 9.68
N SER A 9 17.23 -5.15 10.67
CA SER A 9 18.52 -4.88 11.28
C SER A 9 19.53 -5.92 10.83
N LYS A 10 20.77 -5.48 10.61
CA LYS A 10 21.92 -6.37 10.39
C LYS A 10 22.56 -6.82 11.70
N ALA A 11 22.17 -6.23 12.82
CA ALA A 11 22.70 -6.56 14.15
C ALA A 11 22.21 -7.94 14.59
N GLY A 12 23.05 -8.66 15.34
CA GLY A 12 22.67 -9.93 15.96
C GLY A 12 21.55 -9.74 16.99
N ILE A 13 20.85 -10.82 17.34
CA ILE A 13 19.72 -10.77 18.28
C ILE A 13 20.13 -10.19 19.64
N GLY A 14 21.29 -10.59 20.18
CA GLY A 14 21.82 -10.05 21.42
C GLY A 14 21.99 -8.53 21.38
N GLN A 15 22.60 -8.00 20.32
CA GLN A 15 22.75 -6.55 20.14
C GLN A 15 21.40 -5.82 20.01
N ALA A 16 20.40 -6.46 19.41
CA ALA A 16 19.06 -5.90 19.30
C ALA A 16 18.36 -5.85 20.67
N LEU A 17 18.45 -6.95 21.44
CA LEU A 17 17.93 -7.05 22.81
C LEU A 17 18.61 -5.99 23.70
N ASP A 18 19.94 -6.01 23.77
CA ASP A 18 20.75 -5.05 24.55
C ASP A 18 20.45 -3.59 24.16
N TYR A 19 20.03 -3.32 22.92
CA TYR A 19 19.67 -1.98 22.45
C TYR A 19 18.26 -1.55 22.88
N VAL A 20 17.30 -2.48 22.93
CA VAL A 20 15.90 -2.19 23.27
C VAL A 20 15.63 -2.23 24.77
N THR A 21 16.44 -2.94 25.55
CA THR A 21 16.32 -3.01 27.02
C THR A 21 17.19 -2.00 27.77
N LYS A 22 17.85 -1.06 27.07
CA LYS A 22 18.68 -0.05 27.73
C LYS A 22 17.85 0.78 28.72
N GLU A 23 18.24 0.76 29.99
CA GLU A 23 17.64 1.50 31.10
C GLU A 23 17.42 2.99 30.80
N GLU A 24 18.34 3.65 30.07
CA GLU A 24 18.18 5.05 29.67
C GLU A 24 16.96 5.32 28.76
N LYS A 25 16.40 4.27 28.14
CA LYS A 25 15.28 4.34 27.18
C LYS A 25 13.97 3.79 27.72
N THR A 26 14.05 3.02 28.81
CA THR A 26 12.94 2.27 29.39
C THR A 26 12.96 2.45 30.89
N GLU A 27 11.83 2.85 31.47
CA GLU A 27 11.62 2.53 32.89
C GLU A 27 11.35 1.02 32.98
N ASP A 28 11.89 0.33 33.99
CA ASP A 28 11.85 -1.14 34.13
C ASP A 28 10.44 -1.75 33.94
N LYS A 29 9.39 -0.95 34.20
CA LYS A 29 7.98 -1.34 34.07
C LYS A 29 7.42 -1.37 32.64
N LEU A 30 8.23 -1.07 31.62
CA LEU A 30 7.84 -1.01 30.20
C LEU A 30 8.60 -2.01 29.32
N VAL A 31 9.19 -3.03 29.95
CA VAL A 31 9.77 -4.19 29.27
C VAL A 31 9.02 -5.43 29.76
N SER A 32 8.61 -6.29 28.84
CA SER A 32 7.86 -7.50 29.14
C SER A 32 8.18 -8.58 28.12
N GLY A 33 8.20 -9.84 28.56
CA GLY A 33 8.41 -10.99 27.71
C GLY A 33 7.12 -11.80 27.57
N LEU A 34 6.82 -12.24 26.36
CA LEU A 34 5.84 -13.28 26.07
C LEU A 34 6.62 -14.58 25.87
N HIS A 35 6.33 -15.60 26.68
CA HIS A 35 7.06 -16.87 26.72
C HIS A 35 8.57 -16.75 26.96
N CYS A 36 9.01 -15.65 27.60
CA CYS A 36 10.37 -15.44 28.06
C CYS A 36 10.37 -14.42 29.21
N GLU A 37 11.42 -14.39 30.01
CA GLU A 37 11.62 -13.34 31.02
C GLU A 37 12.56 -12.27 30.46
N PRO A 38 12.23 -10.96 30.53
CA PRO A 38 13.10 -9.88 30.05
C PRO A 38 14.56 -9.95 30.47
N ASP A 39 14.83 -10.37 31.71
CA ASP A 39 16.19 -10.44 32.27
C ASP A 39 17.01 -11.59 31.66
N THR A 40 16.37 -12.69 31.27
CA THR A 40 17.02 -13.89 30.72
C THR A 40 16.71 -14.14 29.25
N VAL A 41 15.99 -13.23 28.59
CA VAL A 41 15.49 -13.40 27.22
C VAL A 41 16.57 -13.73 26.19
N LYS A 42 17.78 -13.20 26.38
CA LYS A 42 18.92 -13.46 25.49
C LYS A 42 19.34 -14.92 25.54
N ASP A 43 19.41 -15.47 26.75
CA ASP A 43 19.82 -16.85 26.99
C ASP A 43 18.71 -17.82 26.61
N GLU A 44 17.45 -17.50 26.96
CA GLU A 44 16.28 -18.31 26.59
C GLU A 44 16.13 -18.43 25.07
N MET A 45 16.12 -17.29 24.36
CA MET A 45 15.98 -17.31 22.90
C MET A 45 17.15 -18.04 22.24
N GLN A 46 18.37 -17.96 22.80
CA GLN A 46 19.54 -18.65 22.28
C GLN A 46 19.44 -20.16 22.54
N ALA A 47 19.06 -20.57 23.75
CA ALA A 47 18.85 -21.96 24.14
C ALA A 47 17.81 -22.65 23.23
N THR A 48 16.70 -21.99 22.92
CA THR A 48 15.71 -22.50 21.94
C THR A 48 16.34 -22.76 20.58
N LYS A 49 17.23 -21.88 20.09
CA LYS A 49 17.89 -22.11 18.79
C LYS A 49 18.89 -23.25 18.84
N GLU A 50 19.59 -23.42 19.95
CA GLU A 50 20.56 -24.50 20.14
C GLU A 50 19.85 -25.85 20.25
N LEU A 51 18.76 -25.92 21.03
CA LEU A 51 17.92 -27.11 21.18
C LEU A 51 17.42 -27.64 19.84
N TRP A 52 17.04 -26.74 18.93
CA TRP A 52 16.53 -27.07 17.60
C TRP A 52 17.58 -26.98 16.49
N GLU A 53 18.87 -26.86 16.82
CA GLU A 53 20.01 -26.79 15.89
C GLU A 53 19.87 -25.71 14.78
N LYS A 54 19.27 -24.56 15.13
CA LYS A 54 18.84 -23.48 14.22
C LYS A 54 19.47 -22.12 14.54
N THR A 55 20.77 -22.13 14.85
CA THR A 55 21.56 -20.95 15.25
C THR A 55 21.95 -20.01 14.09
N GLY A 56 21.89 -20.49 12.85
CA GLY A 56 22.24 -19.73 11.65
C GLY A 56 21.11 -18.88 11.04
N GLY A 57 21.48 -18.06 10.06
CA GLY A 57 20.55 -17.26 9.25
C GLY A 57 19.94 -16.08 10.01
N ARG A 58 18.70 -15.70 9.66
CA ARG A 58 17.98 -14.63 10.34
C ARG A 58 17.47 -15.14 11.70
N THR A 59 18.05 -14.63 12.78
CA THR A 59 17.85 -15.14 14.14
C THR A 59 16.65 -14.52 14.89
N TYR A 60 16.06 -13.43 14.37
CA TYR A 60 14.87 -12.78 14.92
C TYR A 60 14.09 -11.96 13.87
N LYS A 61 12.85 -11.62 14.20
CA LYS A 61 12.06 -10.57 13.53
C LYS A 61 11.91 -9.39 14.49
N HIS A 62 12.03 -8.18 13.95
CA HIS A 62 11.90 -6.95 14.72
C HIS A 62 10.76 -6.12 14.16
N PHE A 63 9.81 -5.76 15.01
CA PHE A 63 8.73 -4.83 14.68
C PHE A 63 8.80 -3.61 15.57
N VAL A 64 8.36 -2.47 15.04
CA VAL A 64 8.23 -1.23 15.81
C VAL A 64 6.84 -0.67 15.58
N GLN A 65 6.09 -0.52 16.66
CA GLN A 65 4.87 0.27 16.73
C GLN A 65 5.22 1.67 17.24
N SER A 66 4.68 2.71 16.63
CA SER A 66 4.94 4.09 17.03
C SER A 66 3.65 4.88 17.01
N TYR A 67 3.50 5.80 17.96
CA TYR A 67 2.38 6.74 17.99
C TYR A 67 2.83 8.11 17.51
N HIS A 68 1.89 8.91 17.00
CA HIS A 68 2.19 10.31 16.69
C HIS A 68 2.51 11.08 17.97
N LYS A 69 3.42 12.07 17.91
CA LYS A 69 3.83 12.86 19.08
C LYS A 69 2.68 13.58 19.78
N ASP A 70 1.64 13.94 19.03
CA ASP A 70 0.46 14.66 19.52
C ASP A 70 -0.72 13.72 19.82
N GLU A 71 -0.52 12.40 19.70
CA GLU A 71 -1.53 11.43 20.11
C GLU A 71 -1.66 11.41 21.63
N LYS A 72 -2.89 11.38 22.14
CA LYS A 72 -3.17 11.35 23.57
C LYS A 72 -3.06 9.91 24.10
N ILE A 73 -1.83 9.40 24.20
CA ILE A 73 -1.53 8.06 24.71
C ILE A 73 -0.39 8.08 25.73
N THR A 74 -0.52 7.31 26.80
CA THR A 74 0.53 7.14 27.82
C THR A 74 1.47 5.98 27.46
N PRO A 75 2.75 5.99 27.91
CA PRO A 75 3.66 4.86 27.70
C PRO A 75 3.10 3.53 28.18
N GLU A 76 2.40 3.52 29.33
CA GLU A 76 1.80 2.33 29.91
C GLU A 76 0.64 1.81 29.06
N GLN A 77 -0.18 2.71 28.50
CA GLN A 77 -1.24 2.32 27.56
C GLN A 77 -0.64 1.78 26.26
N ALA A 78 0.39 2.43 25.71
CA ALA A 78 1.08 1.95 24.51
C ALA A 78 1.72 0.56 24.74
N HIS A 79 2.26 0.32 25.93
CA HIS A 79 2.83 -0.98 26.30
C HIS A 79 1.75 -2.07 26.43
N ARG A 80 0.66 -1.79 27.14
CA ARG A 80 -0.49 -2.71 27.23
C ARG A 80 -1.07 -3.04 25.85
N ASN A 81 -1.21 -2.02 25.00
CA ASN A 81 -1.68 -2.19 23.63
C ASN A 81 -0.77 -3.11 22.82
N ALA A 82 0.54 -2.93 22.95
CA ALA A 82 1.54 -3.76 22.31
C ALA A 82 1.49 -5.21 22.80
N LEU A 83 1.39 -5.45 24.12
CA LEU A 83 1.25 -6.79 24.68
C LEU A 83 0.01 -7.50 24.14
N GLN A 84 -1.15 -6.84 24.16
CA GLN A 84 -2.38 -7.38 23.60
C GLN A 84 -2.24 -7.68 22.09
N LEU A 85 -1.53 -6.85 21.33
CA LEU A 85 -1.24 -7.15 19.92
C LEU A 85 -0.33 -8.37 19.77
N ALA A 86 0.69 -8.52 20.63
CA ALA A 86 1.61 -9.65 20.57
C ALA A 86 0.90 -10.97 20.90
N GLU A 87 0.17 -11.03 22.01
CA GLU A 87 -0.58 -12.19 22.48
C GLU A 87 -1.60 -12.69 21.44
N ASN A 88 -2.26 -11.76 20.75
CA ASN A 88 -3.29 -12.07 19.76
C ASN A 88 -2.74 -12.25 18.34
N THR A 89 -1.42 -12.27 18.15
CA THR A 89 -0.81 -12.59 16.84
C THR A 89 -0.58 -14.09 16.74
N SER A 90 -1.47 -14.78 16.01
CA SER A 90 -1.43 -16.23 15.82
C SER A 90 -0.07 -16.73 15.32
N ALA A 91 0.56 -16.01 14.40
CA ALA A 91 1.88 -16.35 13.87
C ALA A 91 3.02 -16.28 14.90
N TRP A 92 2.82 -15.63 16.06
CA TRP A 92 3.79 -15.54 17.15
C TRP A 92 3.54 -16.56 18.26
N LYS A 93 2.49 -17.39 18.13
CA LYS A 93 2.23 -18.48 19.07
C LYS A 93 3.40 -19.46 19.11
N GLY A 94 3.87 -19.79 20.31
CA GLY A 94 5.00 -20.69 20.50
C GLY A 94 6.36 -20.05 20.17
N PHE A 95 6.43 -18.72 20.03
CA PHE A 95 7.69 -17.98 19.92
C PHE A 95 7.89 -17.09 21.15
N GLU A 96 9.13 -16.97 21.61
CA GLU A 96 9.48 -15.96 22.61
C GLU A 96 9.42 -14.57 21.96
N VAL A 97 8.79 -13.61 22.64
CA VAL A 97 8.69 -12.21 22.17
C VAL A 97 9.07 -11.26 23.29
N LEU A 98 10.10 -10.45 23.09
CA LEU A 98 10.38 -9.30 23.94
C LEU A 98 9.61 -8.07 23.45
N VAL A 99 8.89 -7.42 24.35
CA VAL A 99 8.18 -6.16 24.12
C VAL A 99 8.80 -5.07 24.98
N ALA A 100 9.27 -3.98 24.37
CA ALA A 100 9.91 -2.87 25.08
C ALA A 100 9.39 -1.51 24.59
N THR A 101 8.79 -0.72 25.48
CA THR A 101 8.21 0.60 25.14
C THR A 101 9.14 1.74 25.56
N HIS A 102 9.52 2.56 24.59
CA HIS A 102 10.44 3.68 24.73
C HIS A 102 9.69 5.02 24.75
N LYS A 103 10.16 5.91 25.61
CA LYS A 103 9.71 7.32 25.71
C LYS A 103 10.84 8.34 25.51
N ASP A 104 12.04 7.87 25.19
CA ASP A 104 13.27 8.65 25.03
C ASP A 104 13.26 9.63 23.84
N LYS A 105 12.37 9.40 22.87
CA LYS A 105 12.23 10.23 21.68
C LYS A 105 11.00 11.12 21.76
N LYS A 106 10.88 12.02 20.78
CA LYS A 106 9.70 12.90 20.58
C LYS A 106 8.36 12.15 20.47
N HIS A 107 8.36 10.82 20.36
CA HIS A 107 7.15 10.00 20.30
C HIS A 107 7.35 8.65 20.98
N ILE A 108 6.25 8.14 21.53
CA ILE A 108 6.19 6.81 22.16
C ILE A 108 6.29 5.75 21.07
N HIS A 109 7.15 4.75 21.29
CA HIS A 109 7.30 3.62 20.38
C HIS A 109 7.61 2.33 21.12
N THR A 110 7.02 1.24 20.66
CA THR A 110 7.21 -0.10 21.23
C THR A 110 7.95 -0.99 20.24
N HIS A 111 8.99 -1.66 20.72
CA HIS A 111 9.77 -2.65 20.01
C HIS A 111 9.23 -4.06 20.31
N PHE A 112 9.14 -4.90 19.28
CA PHE A 112 8.86 -6.33 19.40
C PHE A 112 10.05 -7.10 18.82
N ILE A 113 10.75 -7.89 19.63
CA ILE A 113 11.79 -8.81 19.19
C ILE A 113 11.24 -10.22 19.30
N VAL A 114 10.87 -10.80 18.17
CA VAL A 114 10.31 -12.16 18.09
C VAL A 114 11.42 -13.13 17.72
N ASN A 115 11.56 -14.20 18.48
CA ASN A 115 12.50 -15.27 18.18
C ASN A 115 12.23 -15.85 16.78
N SER A 116 13.27 -16.29 16.08
CA SER A 116 13.08 -16.89 14.74
C SER A 116 12.65 -18.34 14.77
N VAL A 117 12.78 -19.02 15.91
CA VAL A 117 12.52 -20.45 16.10
C VAL A 117 11.41 -20.56 17.13
N ASN A 118 10.42 -21.38 16.84
CA ASN A 118 9.35 -21.71 17.76
C ASN A 118 9.89 -22.67 18.83
N PHE A 119 9.66 -22.38 20.11
CA PHE A 119 10.19 -23.20 21.20
C PHE A 119 9.44 -24.53 21.37
N GLU A 120 8.19 -24.63 20.90
CA GLU A 120 7.37 -25.84 21.01
C GLU A 120 7.71 -26.87 19.91
N ASP A 121 7.92 -26.41 18.67
CA ASP A 121 8.03 -27.30 17.50
C ASP A 121 9.28 -27.08 16.62
N GLY A 122 10.10 -26.08 16.95
CA GLY A 122 11.32 -25.74 16.23
C GLY A 122 11.11 -25.08 14.88
N HIS A 123 9.89 -24.87 14.38
CA HIS A 123 9.67 -24.26 13.08
C HIS A 123 10.17 -22.81 13.02
N LYS A 124 10.64 -22.40 11.84
CA LYS A 124 11.07 -21.02 11.63
C LYS A 124 9.86 -20.11 11.40
N LEU A 125 9.86 -18.95 12.03
CA LEU A 125 8.81 -17.94 11.87
C LEU A 125 8.65 -17.54 10.40
N GLN A 126 7.49 -17.88 9.84
CA GLN A 126 7.05 -17.42 8.53
C GLN A 126 6.35 -16.07 8.69
N TRP A 127 6.71 -15.10 7.85
CA TRP A 127 6.13 -13.76 7.91
C TRP A 127 6.10 -13.12 6.53
N SER A 128 4.90 -12.78 6.09
CA SER A 128 4.57 -12.23 4.78
C SER A 128 4.17 -10.75 4.88
N SER A 129 3.94 -10.13 3.72
CA SER A 129 3.34 -8.79 3.67
C SER A 129 1.88 -8.78 4.10
N ALA A 130 1.15 -9.89 3.91
CA ALA A 130 -0.23 -10.03 4.34
C ALA A 130 -0.32 -10.05 5.88
N ASP A 131 0.55 -10.82 6.55
CA ASP A 131 0.61 -10.86 8.02
C ASP A 131 0.92 -9.48 8.62
N LEU A 132 1.81 -8.71 7.97
CA LEU A 132 2.09 -7.33 8.38
C LEU A 132 0.88 -6.40 8.17
N GLN A 133 0.10 -6.62 7.12
CA GLN A 133 -1.10 -5.84 6.83
C GLN A 133 -2.20 -6.14 7.86
N GLU A 134 -2.45 -7.42 8.16
CA GLU A 134 -3.37 -7.84 9.20
C GLU A 134 -2.99 -7.26 10.58
N LEU A 135 -1.70 -7.31 10.93
CA LEU A 135 -1.20 -6.71 12.18
C LEU A 135 -1.45 -5.20 12.25
N LYS A 136 -1.31 -4.47 11.12
CA LYS A 136 -1.65 -3.04 11.04
C LYS A 136 -3.15 -2.80 11.21
N GLU A 137 -3.98 -3.64 10.61
CA GLU A 137 -5.44 -3.53 10.71
C GLU A 137 -5.92 -3.76 12.15
N ARG A 138 -5.39 -4.77 12.85
CA ARG A 138 -5.66 -4.99 14.27
C ARG A 138 -5.18 -3.83 15.15
N CYS A 139 -3.99 -3.30 14.88
CA CYS A 139 -3.49 -2.09 15.57
C CYS A 139 -4.40 -0.88 15.35
N ASN A 140 -4.92 -0.70 14.13
CA ASN A 140 -5.87 0.36 13.79
C ASN A 140 -7.23 0.15 14.47
N ALA A 141 -7.72 -1.09 14.52
CA ALA A 141 -8.97 -1.44 15.21
C ALA A 141 -8.88 -1.12 16.71
N GLN A 142 -7.82 -1.57 17.37
CA GLN A 142 -7.54 -1.27 18.78
C GLN A 142 -7.44 0.24 19.04
N SER A 143 -6.78 0.98 18.14
CA SER A 143 -6.70 2.45 18.24
C SER A 143 -8.08 3.09 18.15
N ARG A 144 -8.94 2.63 17.22
CA ARG A 144 -10.31 3.13 17.05
C ARG A 144 -11.18 2.89 18.28
N GLU A 145 -11.12 1.69 18.85
CA GLU A 145 -11.87 1.32 20.06
C GLU A 145 -11.52 2.21 21.26
N GLN A 146 -10.27 2.69 21.32
CA GLN A 146 -9.77 3.57 22.38
C GLN A 146 -9.98 5.06 22.07
N GLY A 147 -10.62 5.41 20.95
CA GLY A 147 -10.80 6.80 20.52
C GLY A 147 -9.49 7.49 20.07
N LEU A 148 -8.46 6.71 19.74
CA LEU A 148 -7.20 7.22 19.18
C LEU A 148 -7.31 7.41 17.66
N HIS A 149 -6.43 8.23 17.09
CA HIS A 149 -6.44 8.46 15.65
C HIS A 149 -5.99 7.22 14.90
N VAL A 150 -6.68 6.90 13.80
CA VAL A 150 -6.34 5.80 12.91
C VAL A 150 -5.70 6.34 11.64
N SER A 151 -4.75 5.58 11.08
CA SER A 151 -4.11 5.94 9.83
C SER A 151 -5.09 5.86 8.65
N GLU A 152 -5.29 6.97 7.96
CA GLU A 152 -6.01 7.00 6.67
C GLU A 152 -5.02 7.03 5.51
N LYS A 153 -5.24 6.18 4.50
CA LYS A 153 -4.40 6.15 3.31
C LYS A 153 -4.50 7.50 2.61
N GLY A 154 -3.34 8.10 2.34
CA GLY A 154 -3.30 9.41 1.69
C GLY A 154 -3.46 10.60 2.63
N LYS A 155 -3.66 10.43 3.95
CA LYS A 155 -3.81 11.59 4.87
C LYS A 155 -2.76 11.67 5.97
N THR A 156 -2.47 12.90 6.37
CA THR A 156 -1.62 13.27 7.51
C THR A 156 -2.36 13.01 8.83
N PHE A 157 -1.66 13.16 9.97
CA PHE A 157 -2.30 13.04 11.28
C PHE A 157 -3.38 14.12 11.49
N GLU A 158 -3.16 15.32 10.96
CA GLU A 158 -4.14 16.42 10.99
C GLU A 158 -5.29 16.24 10.00
N GLY A 159 -5.32 15.16 9.22
CA GLY A 159 -6.36 14.88 8.23
C GLY A 159 -6.18 15.61 6.88
N ALA A 160 -5.09 16.36 6.70
CA ALA A 160 -4.76 16.94 5.40
C ALA A 160 -4.30 15.84 4.42
N GLU A 161 -4.65 15.97 3.14
CA GLU A 161 -4.11 15.11 2.09
C GLU A 161 -2.57 15.17 2.09
N ARG A 162 -1.92 14.01 2.12
CA ARG A 162 -0.47 13.89 1.99
C ARG A 162 -0.09 14.30 0.58
N GLU A 163 1.07 14.95 0.47
CA GLU A 163 1.65 15.22 -0.84
C GLU A 163 1.68 13.93 -1.68
N GLU A 164 1.23 14.04 -2.93
CA GLU A 164 1.27 12.95 -3.89
C GLU A 164 2.73 12.50 -4.07
N THR A 165 3.64 13.43 -4.33
CA THR A 165 5.08 13.12 -4.37
C THR A 165 5.67 12.78 -3.01
N VAL A 166 6.27 11.59 -2.92
CA VAL A 166 7.07 11.14 -1.79
C VAL A 166 8.34 10.46 -2.31
N ALA A 167 9.51 10.73 -1.76
CA ALA A 167 10.68 9.89 -2.05
C ALA A 167 11.60 9.79 -0.83
N TRP A 168 12.08 8.57 -0.59
CA TRP A 168 12.93 8.24 0.55
C TRP A 168 14.30 8.93 0.51
N LYS A 169 14.79 9.27 -0.69
CA LYS A 169 16.05 10.00 -0.88
C LYS A 169 15.74 11.47 -1.13
N LYS A 170 16.37 12.35 -0.35
CA LYS A 170 16.16 13.80 -0.42
C LYS A 170 16.40 14.36 -1.82
N GLU A 171 17.43 13.89 -2.51
CA GLU A 171 17.79 14.34 -3.86
C GLU A 171 16.74 13.90 -4.89
N THR A 172 16.22 12.68 -4.75
CA THR A 172 15.13 12.18 -5.61
C THR A 172 13.84 12.95 -5.36
N TYR A 173 13.51 13.22 -4.10
CA TYR A 173 12.34 14.04 -3.74
C TYR A 173 12.44 15.44 -4.34
N GLN A 174 13.58 16.11 -4.18
CA GLN A 174 13.82 17.43 -4.74
C GLN A 174 13.72 17.45 -6.27
N LEU A 175 14.27 16.43 -6.95
CA LEU A 175 14.19 16.31 -8.40
C LEU A 175 12.75 16.10 -8.88
N LEU A 176 11.98 15.24 -8.20
CA LEU A 176 10.57 15.02 -8.52
C LEU A 176 9.73 16.29 -8.29
N LYS A 177 9.95 17.00 -7.18
CA LYS A 177 9.30 18.29 -6.92
C LYS A 177 9.64 19.36 -7.95
N GLN A 178 10.90 19.41 -8.39
CA GLN A 178 11.30 20.31 -9.48
C GLN A 178 10.67 19.91 -10.81
N ALA A 179 10.51 18.60 -11.07
CA ALA A 179 9.85 18.11 -12.27
C ALA A 179 8.35 18.43 -12.27
N GLU A 180 7.65 18.26 -11.15
CA GLU A 180 6.25 18.70 -10.98
C GLU A 180 6.09 20.20 -11.23
N GLN A 181 7.06 21.01 -10.79
CA GLN A 181 7.08 22.46 -11.04
C GLN A 181 7.53 22.84 -12.46
N GLY A 182 7.79 21.86 -13.34
CA GLY A 182 8.27 22.07 -14.70
C GLY A 182 9.69 22.63 -14.81
N LYS A 183 10.45 22.66 -13.70
CA LYS A 183 11.81 23.22 -13.64
C LYS A 183 12.87 22.28 -14.22
N VAL A 184 12.61 20.96 -14.22
CA VAL A 184 13.52 19.94 -14.74
C VAL A 184 12.74 18.90 -15.52
N LYS A 185 13.25 18.48 -16.69
CA LYS A 185 12.67 17.35 -17.43
C LYS A 185 13.01 16.04 -16.74
N SER A 186 12.00 15.22 -16.48
CA SER A 186 12.15 13.93 -15.81
C SER A 186 11.32 12.87 -16.50
N TYR A 187 11.97 11.91 -17.16
CA TYR A 187 11.29 10.79 -17.80
C TYR A 187 10.42 9.99 -16.82
N VAL A 188 10.74 10.04 -15.52
CA VAL A 188 9.95 9.42 -14.45
C VAL A 188 8.63 10.17 -14.22
N GLN A 189 8.65 11.50 -14.26
CA GLN A 189 7.45 12.34 -14.18
C GLN A 189 6.61 12.18 -15.44
N ASP A 190 7.27 12.26 -16.60
CA ASP A 190 6.59 12.20 -17.90
C ASP A 190 5.87 10.85 -18.09
N ILE A 191 6.52 9.74 -17.71
CA ILE A 191 5.89 8.41 -17.68
C ILE A 191 4.75 8.36 -16.65
N ALA A 192 4.93 8.92 -15.45
CA ALA A 192 3.90 8.86 -14.41
C ALA A 192 2.62 9.57 -14.85
N LEU A 193 2.75 10.80 -15.39
CA LEU A 193 1.64 11.56 -15.95
C LEU A 193 0.96 10.82 -17.10
N ALA A 194 1.75 10.24 -18.03
CA ALA A 194 1.20 9.45 -19.12
C ALA A 194 0.40 8.24 -18.61
N VAL A 195 0.89 7.54 -17.59
CA VAL A 195 0.16 6.41 -16.99
C VAL A 195 -1.14 6.87 -16.34
N LEU A 196 -1.14 7.98 -15.60
CA LEU A 196 -2.35 8.52 -14.97
C LEU A 196 -3.40 8.93 -16.01
N ASP A 197 -3.00 9.67 -17.05
CA ASP A 197 -3.93 10.09 -18.11
C ASP A 197 -4.48 8.88 -18.90
N CYS A 198 -3.62 7.92 -19.23
CA CYS A 198 -4.05 6.70 -19.93
C CYS A 198 -4.95 5.84 -19.04
N LYS A 199 -4.74 5.86 -17.72
CA LYS A 199 -5.56 5.13 -16.75
C LYS A 199 -6.98 5.67 -16.67
N GLU A 200 -7.19 6.98 -16.81
CA GLU A 200 -8.52 7.59 -16.77
C GLU A 200 -9.41 7.19 -17.97
N THR A 201 -8.80 6.77 -19.07
CA THR A 201 -9.51 6.58 -20.36
C THR A 201 -9.46 5.15 -20.88
N ALA A 202 -8.44 4.37 -20.52
CA ALA A 202 -8.34 2.98 -20.92
C ALA A 202 -9.49 2.14 -20.34
N THR A 203 -10.05 1.27 -21.17
CA THR A 203 -11.14 0.34 -20.81
C THR A 203 -10.65 -1.11 -20.70
N SER A 204 -9.41 -1.36 -21.10
CA SER A 204 -8.73 -2.66 -20.99
C SER A 204 -7.22 -2.49 -20.97
N ARG A 205 -6.50 -3.56 -20.60
CA ARG A 205 -5.03 -3.63 -20.66
C ARG A 205 -4.50 -3.31 -22.06
N GLU A 206 -5.13 -3.84 -23.10
CA GLU A 206 -4.75 -3.63 -24.50
C GLU A 206 -4.93 -2.17 -24.89
N SER A 207 -6.07 -1.57 -24.52
CA SER A 207 -6.33 -0.15 -24.78
C SER A 207 -5.31 0.75 -24.06
N PHE A 208 -4.93 0.41 -22.83
CA PHE A 208 -3.92 1.12 -22.05
C PHE A 208 -2.54 1.04 -22.71
N ILE A 209 -2.11 -0.15 -23.10
CA ILE A 209 -0.82 -0.36 -23.78
C ILE A 209 -0.79 0.44 -25.10
N ARG A 210 -1.89 0.43 -25.86
CA ARG A 210 -2.02 1.21 -27.09
C ARG A 210 -1.86 2.72 -26.83
N LEU A 211 -2.64 3.27 -25.90
CA LEU A 211 -2.60 4.70 -25.56
C LEU A 211 -1.22 5.15 -25.07
N MET A 212 -0.54 4.32 -24.27
CA MET A 212 0.83 4.59 -23.82
C MET A 212 1.83 4.59 -24.99
N ASN A 213 1.73 3.62 -25.90
CA ASN A 213 2.59 3.56 -27.09
C ASN A 213 2.38 4.75 -28.02
N GLU A 214 1.13 5.20 -28.22
CA GLU A 214 0.80 6.41 -28.99
C GLU A 214 1.46 7.67 -28.40
N ARG A 215 1.68 7.69 -27.08
CA ARG A 215 2.41 8.74 -26.36
C ARG A 215 3.93 8.54 -26.34
N GLY A 216 4.45 7.52 -27.02
CA GLY A 216 5.88 7.23 -27.10
C GLY A 216 6.44 6.41 -25.94
N TYR A 217 5.57 5.75 -25.15
CA TYR A 217 5.97 4.94 -24.01
C TYR A 217 5.67 3.45 -24.22
N GLY A 218 6.72 2.63 -24.23
CA GLY A 218 6.60 1.18 -24.28
C GLY A 218 6.15 0.63 -22.93
N VAL A 219 5.19 -0.31 -22.95
CA VAL A 219 4.67 -0.96 -21.75
C VAL A 219 4.95 -2.47 -21.83
N ASP A 220 5.77 -2.97 -20.91
CA ASP A 220 5.97 -4.40 -20.70
C ASP A 220 5.09 -4.86 -19.52
N TRP A 221 3.91 -5.40 -19.85
CA TRP A 221 2.92 -5.92 -18.92
C TRP A 221 2.61 -7.38 -19.26
N GLN A 222 3.26 -8.31 -18.55
CA GLN A 222 3.06 -9.75 -18.70
C GLN A 222 2.55 -10.35 -17.40
N ASP A 223 1.68 -11.35 -17.47
CA ASP A 223 1.11 -12.02 -16.28
C ASP A 223 2.17 -12.75 -15.46
N SER A 224 3.19 -13.31 -16.12
CA SER A 224 4.36 -13.94 -15.49
C SER A 224 5.27 -12.97 -14.74
N HIS A 225 5.18 -11.66 -15.03
CA HIS A 225 6.02 -10.64 -14.41
C HIS A 225 5.33 -10.03 -13.19
N LYS A 226 6.08 -9.87 -12.09
CA LYS A 226 5.57 -9.21 -10.88
C LYS A 226 5.24 -7.72 -11.08
N TYR A 227 5.93 -7.04 -12.00
CA TYR A 227 5.85 -5.59 -12.18
C TYR A 227 5.65 -5.23 -13.65
N ILE A 228 4.95 -4.12 -13.88
CA ILE A 228 4.87 -3.48 -15.19
C ILE A 228 6.13 -2.64 -15.37
N THR A 229 6.78 -2.74 -16.54
CA THR A 229 7.92 -1.87 -16.87
C THR A 229 7.55 -0.91 -17.99
N TYR A 230 7.65 0.38 -17.70
CA TYR A 230 7.47 1.47 -18.66
C TYR A 230 8.81 1.89 -19.23
N THR A 231 8.84 2.21 -20.52
CA THR A 231 10.04 2.63 -21.24
C THR A 231 9.76 3.87 -22.08
N ASP A 232 10.53 4.93 -21.87
CA ASP A 232 10.62 6.06 -22.80
C ASP A 232 11.32 5.59 -24.08
N LEU A 233 10.55 5.48 -25.17
CA LEU A 233 11.04 4.92 -26.44
C LEU A 233 12.04 5.85 -27.12
N ALA A 234 11.84 7.18 -27.03
CA ALA A 234 12.75 8.16 -27.62
C ALA A 234 14.12 8.11 -26.94
N ARG A 235 14.15 8.09 -25.60
CA ARG A 235 15.40 7.94 -24.84
C ARG A 235 16.08 6.61 -25.10
N LYS A 236 15.31 5.52 -25.21
CA LYS A 236 15.85 4.20 -25.56
C LYS A 236 16.52 4.22 -26.93
N GLN A 237 15.91 4.85 -27.92
CA GLN A 237 16.48 5.00 -29.27
C GLN A 237 17.74 5.88 -29.25
N ALA A 238 17.78 6.92 -28.42
CA ALA A 238 18.96 7.75 -28.18
C ALA A 238 20.09 7.04 -27.41
N GLY A 239 19.89 5.78 -26.98
CA GLY A 239 20.90 5.02 -26.24
C GLY A 239 21.05 5.42 -24.78
N GLU A 240 20.09 6.18 -24.22
CA GLU A 240 20.15 6.58 -22.82
C GLU A 240 19.92 5.39 -21.88
N LYS A 241 20.81 5.25 -20.87
CA LYS A 241 20.67 4.22 -19.83
C LYS A 241 19.43 4.44 -18.95
N ALA A 242 19.02 5.69 -18.75
CA ALA A 242 17.91 6.08 -17.90
C ALA A 242 16.63 6.32 -18.71
N CYS A 243 16.04 5.23 -19.23
CA CYS A 243 14.83 5.29 -20.04
C CYS A 243 13.70 4.37 -19.55
N LYS A 244 13.92 3.62 -18.45
CA LYS A 244 12.95 2.64 -17.93
C LYS A 244 12.59 2.88 -16.48
N ILE A 245 11.35 2.56 -16.13
CA ILE A 245 10.87 2.57 -14.75
C ILE A 245 9.79 1.52 -14.53
N ARG A 246 9.79 0.89 -13.36
CA ARG A 246 8.77 -0.08 -12.95
C ARG A 246 7.64 0.61 -12.20
N ASN A 247 6.42 0.11 -12.34
CA ASN A 247 5.24 0.65 -11.66
C ASN A 247 5.42 0.75 -10.13
N ASN A 248 6.00 -0.26 -9.49
CA ASN A 248 6.25 -0.24 -8.03
C ASN A 248 7.18 0.89 -7.56
N LYS A 249 7.98 1.45 -8.47
CA LYS A 249 8.83 2.61 -8.18
C LYS A 249 8.01 3.90 -8.30
N LEU A 250 7.07 3.97 -9.24
CA LEU A 250 6.10 5.07 -9.35
C LEU A 250 5.17 5.11 -8.13
N GLU A 251 4.64 3.98 -7.67
CA GLU A 251 3.83 3.93 -6.45
C GLU A 251 4.58 4.47 -5.24
N LYS A 252 5.87 4.11 -5.12
CA LYS A 252 6.73 4.62 -4.06
C LYS A 252 7.07 6.10 -4.21
N TYR A 253 6.93 6.65 -5.40
CA TYR A 253 7.27 8.05 -5.71
C TYR A 253 6.10 8.99 -5.63
N TYR A 254 4.90 8.53 -5.92
CA TYR A 254 3.70 9.37 -5.96
C TYR A 254 2.61 8.90 -5.01
N ASN A 255 2.85 7.85 -4.22
CA ASN A 255 1.86 7.29 -3.27
C ASN A 255 0.46 7.05 -3.90
N MET A 256 0.43 6.80 -5.21
CA MET A 256 -0.76 6.59 -6.03
C MET A 256 -0.80 5.16 -6.56
N GLY A 257 -1.99 4.72 -6.99
CA GLY A 257 -2.20 3.38 -7.53
C GLY A 257 -1.67 3.25 -8.96
N PHE A 258 -0.46 2.69 -9.11
CA PHE A 258 0.12 2.23 -10.38
C PHE A 258 0.19 0.70 -10.48
N GLY A 259 -0.37 -0.01 -9.51
CA GLY A 259 -0.38 -1.47 -9.42
C GLY A 259 -1.25 -2.10 -10.51
N LYS A 260 -1.01 -3.38 -10.78
CA LYS A 260 -1.78 -4.11 -11.81
C LYS A 260 -3.27 -4.16 -11.46
N GLU A 261 -3.57 -4.56 -10.22
CA GLU A 261 -4.94 -4.69 -9.72
C GLU A 261 -5.67 -3.34 -9.73
N GLU A 262 -5.03 -2.26 -9.26
CA GLU A 262 -5.65 -0.93 -9.30
C GLU A 262 -5.89 -0.42 -10.72
N LEU A 263 -4.99 -0.71 -11.66
CA LEU A 263 -5.19 -0.34 -13.06
C LEU A 263 -6.34 -1.15 -13.69
N GLU A 264 -6.37 -2.47 -13.47
CA GLU A 264 -7.42 -3.34 -14.00
C GLU A 264 -8.81 -2.98 -13.47
N HIS A 265 -8.94 -2.70 -12.16
CA HIS A 265 -10.20 -2.26 -11.57
C HIS A 265 -10.72 -0.94 -12.17
N GLU A 266 -9.80 -0.02 -12.51
CA GLU A 266 -10.15 1.25 -13.13
C GLU A 266 -10.57 1.07 -14.59
N PHE A 267 -9.92 0.16 -15.32
CA PHE A 267 -10.31 -0.19 -16.68
C PHE A 267 -11.72 -0.79 -16.73
N GLU A 268 -12.05 -1.69 -15.80
CA GLU A 268 -13.40 -2.26 -15.67
C GLU A 268 -14.46 -1.18 -15.37
N ARG A 269 -14.12 -0.18 -14.56
CA ARG A 269 -15.01 0.95 -14.28
C ARG A 269 -15.21 1.83 -15.51
N ASN A 270 -14.15 2.08 -16.27
CA ASN A 270 -14.20 2.87 -17.49
C ASN A 270 -15.01 2.15 -18.58
N ALA A 271 -14.82 0.84 -18.73
CA ALA A 271 -15.58 -0.01 -19.66
C ALA A 271 -17.10 0.08 -19.38
N ARG A 272 -17.51 -0.13 -18.12
CA ARG A 272 -18.92 0.03 -17.70
C ARG A 272 -19.47 1.42 -18.00
N THR A 273 -18.66 2.46 -17.76
CA THR A 273 -19.07 3.84 -18.03
C THR A 273 -19.25 4.10 -19.53
N ALA A 274 -18.38 3.53 -20.38
CA ALA A 274 -18.48 3.63 -21.83
C ALA A 274 -19.72 2.93 -22.37
N GLU A 275 -20.06 1.73 -21.87
CA GLU A 275 -21.26 0.98 -22.23
C GLU A 275 -22.55 1.76 -21.91
N VAL A 276 -22.63 2.36 -20.71
CA VAL A 276 -23.78 3.19 -20.31
C VAL A 276 -23.93 4.42 -21.20
N ARG A 277 -22.83 5.04 -21.63
CA ARG A 277 -22.85 6.17 -22.57
C ARG A 277 -23.30 5.74 -23.97
N ALA A 278 -22.80 4.62 -24.47
CA ALA A 278 -23.19 4.07 -25.77
C ALA A 278 -24.69 3.71 -25.81
N GLY A 279 -25.21 3.01 -24.79
CA GLY A 279 -26.62 2.63 -24.70
C GLY A 279 -27.60 3.79 -24.49
N LYS A 280 -27.13 4.96 -24.02
CA LYS A 280 -27.93 6.20 -24.01
C LYS A 280 -27.97 6.88 -25.38
N SER A 281 -26.90 6.78 -26.16
CA SER A 281 -26.82 7.35 -27.52
C SER A 281 -27.75 6.65 -28.51
N GLU A 282 -27.92 5.33 -28.40
CA GLU A 282 -28.82 4.55 -29.28
C GLU A 282 -30.31 4.82 -29.01
N ARG A 283 -30.68 5.40 -27.86
CA ARG A 283 -32.07 5.72 -27.53
C ARG A 283 -32.53 7.10 -28.00
N THR A 284 -31.67 7.88 -28.64
CA THR A 284 -31.94 9.28 -29.02
C THR A 284 -31.95 9.56 -30.52
N ASP A 285 -32.07 8.55 -31.38
CA ASP A 285 -32.29 8.80 -32.82
C ASP A 285 -33.70 9.39 -33.07
N PRO A 286 -33.86 10.44 -33.91
CA PRO A 286 -35.13 11.12 -34.10
C PRO A 286 -36.09 10.21 -34.88
N ARG A 287 -37.26 9.96 -34.27
CA ARG A 287 -38.42 9.34 -34.91
C ARG A 287 -38.81 10.18 -36.13
N THR A 288 -38.59 9.64 -37.33
CA THR A 288 -39.03 10.23 -38.61
C THR A 288 -40.54 10.49 -38.54
N GLU A 289 -40.96 11.73 -38.75
CA GLU A 289 -42.39 12.06 -38.85
C GLU A 289 -43.00 11.37 -40.09
N PRO A 290 -44.22 10.82 -39.99
CA PRO A 290 -44.91 10.27 -41.17
C PRO A 290 -45.40 11.42 -42.05
N SER A 291 -44.97 11.43 -43.30
CA SER A 291 -45.52 12.28 -44.37
C SER A 291 -47.00 11.92 -44.61
N GLU A 292 -47.88 12.93 -44.54
CA GLU A 292 -49.29 12.81 -44.91
C GLU A 292 -49.45 12.40 -46.39
N PRO A 293 -50.36 11.45 -46.71
CA PRO A 293 -50.68 11.15 -48.09
C PRO A 293 -51.75 12.10 -48.64
N ASP A 294 -51.38 12.78 -49.72
CA ASP A 294 -52.24 13.54 -50.61
C ASP A 294 -53.30 12.63 -51.24
N ARG A 295 -54.60 12.96 -51.10
CA ARG A 295 -55.70 12.22 -51.73
C ARG A 295 -56.74 13.18 -52.31
N ALA A 296 -56.49 13.56 -53.55
CA ALA A 296 -57.47 14.21 -54.41
C ALA A 296 -58.49 13.19 -54.95
N GLY A 297 -59.78 13.57 -54.86
CA GLY A 297 -60.81 13.36 -55.88
C GLY A 297 -61.37 11.94 -56.10
N GLU A 298 -62.61 11.72 -55.66
CA GLU A 298 -63.81 11.64 -56.52
C GLU A 298 -64.98 10.95 -55.78
N GLN A 299 -66.10 11.67 -55.64
CA GLN A 299 -67.43 11.10 -55.37
C GLN A 299 -68.03 10.61 -56.72
N PRO A 300 -69.05 9.72 -56.72
CA PRO A 300 -70.43 10.19 -56.55
C PRO A 300 -71.37 9.27 -55.73
N ALA A 301 -72.47 9.88 -55.27
CA ALA A 301 -73.89 9.47 -55.17
C ALA A 301 -74.24 7.96 -55.21
N GLU A 302 -75.25 7.37 -54.57
CA GLU A 302 -76.59 7.76 -54.06
C GLU A 302 -76.89 6.82 -52.86
N GLY A 303 -77.73 7.16 -51.89
CA GLY A 303 -79.16 6.95 -51.99
C GLY A 303 -79.74 6.51 -50.63
N SER A 304 -80.92 7.04 -50.32
CA SER A 304 -81.74 6.81 -49.11
C SER A 304 -81.96 5.33 -48.77
N LEU A 305 -82.28 5.05 -47.50
CA LEU A 305 -83.63 4.60 -47.10
C LEU A 305 -83.75 4.54 -45.57
N SER A 306 -84.77 5.27 -45.09
CA SER A 306 -85.66 5.08 -43.93
C SER A 306 -85.16 4.43 -42.64
#